data_AF-G2GYF8-F1
#
_entry.id   AF-G2GYF8-F1
#
_cell.length_a   1.000
_cell.length_b   1.000
_cell.length_c   1.000
_cell.angle_alpha   90.00
_cell.angle_beta   90.00
_cell.angle_gamma   90.00
#
_symmetry.space_group_name_H-M   'P 1'
#
loop_
_entity.id
_entity.type
_entity.pdbx_description
1 polymer ?
#
loop_
_entity_poly.entity_id
_entity_poly.type
_entity_poly.pdbx_seq_one_letter_code
_entity_poly.pdbx_strand_id
1 'polypeptide(L)'
;MRSDSCSKKALGGVVEKVIYLSPQGRKLDQQGVRELAAHKKIILVCGRYEGIDERVIDTEITEEWSIGDYVLSGGELPAMVLLDAISRFIPGVLGHQASAEEDSFVDGLLDCPHYTRPERLEGLEVPAVLLSGNHAEIQRWRLRQSLGRTWLRRPELLENLALTDEQKLLLAEFQQEHPV
;
A
#
# COMPACT_ATOMS: atom_id res chain seq x y z
N MET A 1 -17.20 29.96 20.08
CA MET A 1 -16.21 30.45 19.11
C MET A 1 -15.01 29.51 19.15
N ARG A 2 -14.93 28.53 18.25
CA ARG A 2 -13.70 27.72 18.10
C ARG A 2 -12.69 28.64 17.42
N SER A 3 -11.66 29.03 18.15
CA SER A 3 -10.54 29.80 17.62
C SER A 3 -9.95 29.04 16.43
N ASP A 4 -9.95 29.67 15.26
CA ASP A 4 -9.23 29.15 14.10
C ASP A 4 -7.76 28.94 14.48
N SER A 5 -7.38 27.67 14.53
CA SER A 5 -6.10 27.20 15.01
C SER A 5 -4.97 27.64 14.07
N CYS A 6 -3.76 27.85 14.59
CA CYS A 6 -2.64 28.45 13.85
C CYS A 6 -2.35 27.68 12.54
N SER A 7 -2.44 26.36 12.62
CA SER A 7 -2.28 25.38 11.53
C SER A 7 -3.25 25.63 10.37
N LYS A 8 -4.50 25.99 10.67
CA LYS A 8 -5.56 26.22 9.66
C LYS A 8 -5.42 27.57 8.95
N LYS A 9 -4.72 28.54 9.56
CA LYS A 9 -4.51 29.87 8.98
C LYS A 9 -3.35 29.93 7.99
N ALA A 10 -2.35 29.06 8.13
CA ALA A 10 -1.10 29.14 7.37
C ALA A 10 -1.22 28.82 5.86
N LEU A 11 -2.24 28.07 5.43
CA LEU A 11 -2.32 27.50 4.08
C LEU A 11 -3.44 28.05 3.17
N GLY A 12 -4.13 29.11 3.57
CA GLY A 12 -5.19 29.76 2.77
C GLY A 12 -6.30 28.77 2.33
N GLY A 13 -7.36 28.67 3.13
CA GLY A 13 -8.46 27.72 2.92
C GLY A 13 -8.51 26.63 3.99
N VAL A 14 -9.54 25.79 3.96
CA VAL A 14 -9.75 24.77 5.00
C VAL A 14 -8.74 23.64 4.82
N VAL A 15 -7.77 23.52 5.74
CA VAL A 15 -6.93 22.33 5.87
C VAL A 15 -7.83 21.17 6.30
N GLU A 16 -7.82 20.08 5.52
CA GLU A 16 -8.74 18.95 5.77
C GLU A 16 -8.18 18.02 6.85
N LYS A 17 -6.86 17.82 6.88
CA LYS A 17 -6.19 16.93 7.84
C LYS A 17 -4.86 17.51 8.34
N VAL A 18 -4.63 17.40 9.65
CA VAL A 18 -3.33 17.64 10.30
C VAL A 18 -2.91 16.32 10.94
N ILE A 19 -1.93 15.66 10.34
CA ILE A 19 -1.54 14.30 10.69
C ILE A 19 -0.23 14.32 11.46
N TYR A 20 -0.22 13.73 12.65
CA TYR A 20 1.01 13.48 13.40
C TYR A 20 1.54 12.08 13.08
N LEU A 21 2.83 12.00 12.73
CA LEU A 21 3.49 10.74 12.44
C LEU A 21 4.02 10.16 13.75
N SER A 22 3.36 9.12 14.22
CA SER A 22 3.51 8.57 15.57
C SER A 22 3.38 7.05 15.55
N PRO A 23 4.24 6.30 16.27
CA PRO A 23 4.08 4.85 16.40
C PRO A 23 2.77 4.45 17.10
N GLN A 24 2.11 5.39 17.81
CA GLN A 24 0.82 5.18 18.49
C GLN A 24 -0.38 5.33 17.55
N GLY A 25 -0.16 5.86 16.34
CA GLY A 25 -1.20 6.12 15.37
C GLY A 25 -1.79 4.87 14.70
N ARG A 26 -2.84 5.08 13.91
CA ARG A 26 -3.39 4.04 13.03
C ARG A 26 -2.29 3.54 12.09
N LYS A 27 -2.13 2.23 11.98
CA LYS A 27 -1.18 1.63 11.02
C LYS A 27 -1.59 1.97 9.59
N LEU A 28 -0.62 2.43 8.81
CA LEU A 28 -0.78 2.71 7.40
C LEU A 28 -0.96 1.38 6.64
N ASP A 29 -2.08 1.26 5.94
CA ASP A 29 -2.40 0.18 5.01
C ASP A 29 -2.88 0.76 3.66
N GLN A 30 -3.08 -0.09 2.67
CA GLN A 30 -3.46 0.34 1.33
C GLN A 30 -4.84 1.02 1.28
N GLN A 31 -5.72 0.70 2.24
CA GLN A 31 -7.01 1.39 2.39
C GLN A 31 -6.81 2.81 2.92
N GLY A 32 -6.00 2.98 3.97
CA GLY A 32 -5.61 4.25 4.53
C GLY A 32 -4.91 5.16 3.51
N VAL A 33 -4.05 4.61 2.66
CA VAL A 33 -3.44 5.39 1.55
C VAL A 33 -4.52 5.91 0.60
N ARG A 34 -5.51 5.09 0.22
CA ARG A 34 -6.63 5.52 -0.63
C ARG A 34 -7.50 6.58 0.04
N GLU A 35 -7.78 6.44 1.34
CA GLU A 35 -8.50 7.43 2.14
C GLU A 35 -7.76 8.76 2.16
N LEU A 36 -6.44 8.74 2.43
CA LEU A 36 -5.62 9.94 2.47
C LEU A 36 -5.47 10.61 1.11
N ALA A 37 -5.38 9.84 0.02
CA ALA A 37 -5.29 10.37 -1.34
C ALA A 37 -6.54 11.14 -1.79
N ALA A 38 -7.70 10.93 -1.15
CA ALA A 38 -8.91 11.68 -1.45
C ALA A 38 -8.89 13.13 -0.90
N HIS A 39 -7.97 13.44 0.01
CA HIS A 39 -7.86 14.76 0.64
C HIS A 39 -7.02 15.73 -0.18
N LYS A 40 -7.51 16.97 -0.35
CA LYS A 40 -6.81 17.99 -1.16
C LYS A 40 -5.67 18.69 -0.43
N LYS A 41 -5.76 18.78 0.90
CA LYS A 41 -4.82 19.53 1.74
C LYS A 41 -4.55 18.78 3.03
N ILE A 42 -3.35 18.21 3.14
CA ILE A 42 -2.86 17.50 4.31
C ILE A 42 -1.63 18.25 4.85
N ILE A 43 -1.56 18.43 6.16
CA ILE A 43 -0.35 18.83 6.88
C ILE A 43 0.22 17.60 7.57
N LEU A 44 1.52 17.34 7.39
CA LEU A 44 2.25 16.28 8.07
C LEU A 44 3.13 16.89 9.17
N VAL A 45 2.94 16.47 10.41
CA VAL A 45 3.70 16.91 11.57
C VAL A 45 4.72 15.83 11.92
N CYS A 46 5.99 16.16 11.71
CA CYS A 46 7.11 15.27 11.99
C CYS A 46 7.62 15.53 13.40
N GLY A 47 7.39 14.59 14.32
CA GLY A 47 7.99 14.64 15.66
C GLY A 47 9.49 14.34 15.61
N ARG A 48 10.21 14.84 16.62
CA ARG A 48 11.63 14.55 16.89
C ARG A 48 11.81 14.28 18.38
N TYR A 49 12.95 13.71 18.75
CA TYR A 49 13.27 13.37 20.13
C TYR A 49 12.22 12.40 20.70
N GLU A 50 11.68 12.68 21.88
CA GLU A 50 10.68 11.85 22.57
C GLU A 50 9.24 12.07 22.05
N GLY A 51 9.02 13.07 21.17
CA GLY A 51 7.69 13.40 20.65
C GLY A 51 7.40 14.90 20.67
N ILE A 52 6.12 15.24 20.55
CA ILE A 52 5.63 16.62 20.68
C ILE A 52 4.77 16.75 21.94
N ASP A 53 4.52 17.98 22.38
CA ASP A 53 3.68 18.23 23.55
C ASP A 53 2.26 17.69 23.33
N GLU A 54 1.78 16.87 24.27
CA GLU A 54 0.45 16.22 24.20
C GLU A 54 -0.68 17.22 23.96
N ARG A 55 -0.56 18.45 24.49
CA ARG A 55 -1.59 19.48 24.31
C ARG A 55 -1.67 19.94 22.86
N VAL A 56 -0.58 19.86 22.10
CA VAL A 56 -0.59 20.11 20.64
C VAL A 56 -1.32 18.99 19.92
N ILE A 57 -1.14 17.75 20.37
CA ILE A 57 -1.88 16.59 19.84
C ILE A 57 -3.39 16.80 20.07
N ASP A 58 -3.79 17.08 21.31
CA ASP A 58 -5.19 17.28 21.69
C ASP A 58 -5.90 18.45 20.96
N THR A 59 -5.15 19.48 20.57
CA THR A 59 -5.74 20.75 20.07
C THR A 59 -5.58 20.97 18.57
N GLU A 60 -4.50 20.46 17.96
CA GLU A 60 -4.14 20.75 16.57
C GLU A 60 -4.14 19.51 15.67
N ILE A 61 -3.83 18.32 16.21
CA ILE A 61 -3.73 17.09 15.44
C ILE A 61 -5.12 16.50 15.25
N THR A 62 -5.44 16.13 14.01
CA THR A 62 -6.72 15.48 13.69
C THR A 62 -6.61 13.97 13.70
N GLU A 63 -5.45 13.43 13.34
CA GLU A 63 -5.19 12.00 13.24
C GLU A 63 -3.72 11.68 13.49
N GLU A 64 -3.45 10.49 14.01
CA GLU A 64 -2.11 9.94 14.12
C GLU A 64 -1.97 8.73 13.20
N TRP A 65 -0.84 8.66 12.49
CA TRP A 65 -0.53 7.55 11.59
C TRP A 65 0.84 6.96 11.89
N SER A 66 0.90 5.62 11.90
CA SER A 66 2.12 4.82 12.07
C SER A 66 2.46 4.07 10.80
N ILE A 67 3.74 3.98 10.44
CA ILE A 67 4.21 3.16 9.31
C ILE A 67 4.64 1.73 9.72
N GLY A 68 4.46 1.37 10.99
CA GLY A 68 4.67 0.02 11.48
C GLY A 68 5.06 -0.06 12.96
N ASP A 69 5.18 -1.30 13.46
CA ASP A 69 5.49 -1.59 14.87
C ASP A 69 7.00 -1.51 15.16
N TYR A 70 7.57 -0.33 14.96
CA TYR A 70 8.98 -0.04 15.23
C TYR A 70 9.17 1.46 15.46
N VAL A 71 10.31 1.83 16.04
CA VAL A 71 10.62 3.22 16.42
C VAL A 71 11.70 3.80 15.51
N LEU A 72 11.48 5.04 15.05
CA LEU A 72 12.44 5.84 14.28
C LEU A 72 12.83 7.09 15.09
N SER A 73 13.95 7.72 14.72
CA SER A 73 14.44 8.92 15.40
C SER A 73 13.67 10.21 15.08
N GLY A 74 12.75 10.15 14.12
CA GLY A 74 11.92 11.27 13.70
C GLY A 74 10.84 10.88 12.69
N GLY A 75 9.87 11.78 12.52
CA GLY A 75 8.70 11.59 11.66
C GLY A 75 8.95 11.83 10.17
N GLU A 76 10.16 12.23 9.75
CA GLU A 76 10.45 12.58 8.36
C GLU A 76 10.41 11.40 7.39
N LEU A 77 10.97 10.24 7.79
CA LEU A 77 10.88 9.03 6.98
C LEU A 77 9.42 8.55 6.85
N PRO A 78 8.62 8.45 7.94
CA PRO A 78 7.18 8.20 7.84
C PRO A 78 6.44 9.17 6.93
N ALA A 79 6.75 10.47 7.02
CA ALA A 79 6.13 11.47 6.17
C ALA A 79 6.47 11.24 4.68
N MET A 80 7.73 10.91 4.35
CA MET A 80 8.12 10.59 2.97
C MET A 80 7.46 9.30 2.46
N VAL A 81 7.36 8.27 3.29
CA VAL A 81 6.65 7.02 2.94
C VAL A 81 5.18 7.29 2.62
N LEU A 82 4.51 8.07 3.47
CA LEU A 82 3.10 8.41 3.30
C LEU A 82 2.89 9.30 2.06
N LEU A 83 3.77 10.28 1.82
CA LEU A 83 3.74 11.12 0.62
C LEU A 83 3.93 10.31 -0.66
N ASP A 84 4.93 9.42 -0.70
CA ASP A 84 5.17 8.53 -1.84
C ASP A 84 3.94 7.68 -2.15
N ALA A 85 3.42 6.96 -1.15
CA ALA A 85 2.27 6.08 -1.29
C ALA A 85 1.02 6.83 -1.80
N ILE A 86 0.71 8.01 -1.24
CA ILE A 86 -0.43 8.82 -1.67
C ILE A 86 -0.22 9.38 -3.07
N SER A 87 0.99 9.87 -3.40
CA SER A 87 1.26 10.53 -4.67
C SER A 87 0.99 9.62 -5.88
N ARG A 88 1.16 8.30 -5.72
CA ARG A 88 0.86 7.29 -6.75
C ARG A 88 -0.61 7.30 -7.19
N PHE A 89 -1.53 7.77 -6.34
CA PHE A 89 -2.95 7.88 -6.65
C PHE A 89 -3.35 9.22 -7.28
N ILE A 90 -2.43 10.19 -7.38
CA ILE A 90 -2.71 11.48 -8.01
C ILE A 90 -2.67 11.32 -9.54
N PRO A 91 -3.73 11.72 -10.27
CA PRO A 91 -3.76 11.61 -11.72
C PRO A 91 -2.55 12.26 -12.39
N GLY A 92 -1.88 11.51 -13.27
CA GLY A 92 -0.70 11.96 -14.02
C GLY A 92 0.65 11.74 -13.33
N VAL A 93 0.69 11.23 -12.09
CA VAL A 93 1.96 10.85 -11.44
C VAL A 93 2.48 9.52 -11.99
N LEU A 94 1.61 8.52 -12.07
CA LEU A 94 1.94 7.26 -12.72
C LEU A 94 1.74 7.37 -14.23
N GLY A 95 2.76 7.01 -15.00
CA GLY A 95 2.68 7.05 -16.47
C GLY A 95 1.60 6.15 -17.07
N HIS A 96 1.21 5.09 -16.35
CA HIS A 96 0.10 4.21 -16.70
C HIS A 96 -0.78 3.97 -15.46
N GLN A 97 -2.06 4.37 -15.51
CA GLN A 97 -2.97 4.28 -14.36
C GLN A 97 -3.14 2.84 -13.85
N ALA A 98 -3.18 1.86 -14.76
CA ALA A 98 -3.28 0.44 -14.43
C ALA A 98 -2.20 -0.07 -13.46
N SER A 99 -1.03 0.58 -13.38
CA SER A 99 0.04 0.16 -12.46
C SER A 99 -0.35 0.28 -10.99
N ALA A 100 -1.24 1.22 -10.62
CA ALA A 100 -1.74 1.31 -9.24
C ALA A 100 -2.84 0.30 -8.95
N GLU A 101 -3.53 -0.21 -9.99
CA GLU A 101 -4.66 -1.12 -9.88
C GLU A 101 -4.21 -2.58 -9.78
N GLU A 102 -3.05 -2.90 -10.37
CA GLU A 102 -2.45 -4.25 -10.37
C GLU A 102 -1.42 -4.47 -9.22
N ASP A 103 -1.26 -3.49 -8.33
CA ASP A 103 -0.30 -3.57 -7.23
C ASP A 103 -0.72 -4.55 -6.12
N SER A 104 0.28 -4.96 -5.33
CA SER A 104 0.03 -5.67 -4.07
C SER A 104 -0.93 -4.89 -3.16
N PHE A 105 -1.77 -5.64 -2.44
CA PHE A 105 -2.75 -5.16 -1.45
C PHE A 105 -3.95 -4.38 -2.03
N VAL A 106 -4.02 -4.13 -3.34
CA VAL A 106 -5.18 -3.44 -3.95
C VAL A 106 -6.45 -4.28 -3.82
N ASP A 107 -6.35 -5.57 -4.19
CA ASP A 107 -7.42 -6.57 -4.05
C ASP A 107 -7.16 -7.51 -2.86
N GLY A 108 -6.33 -7.07 -1.90
CA GLY A 108 -5.94 -7.85 -0.73
C GLY A 108 -4.94 -8.99 -1.02
N LEU A 109 -4.50 -9.18 -2.26
CA LEU A 109 -3.49 -10.17 -2.64
C LEU A 109 -2.11 -9.54 -2.82
N LEU A 110 -1.05 -10.33 -2.70
CA LEU A 110 0.29 -9.96 -3.16
C LEU A 110 0.38 -10.06 -4.68
N ASP A 111 1.24 -9.26 -5.28
CA ASP A 111 1.47 -9.29 -6.72
C ASP A 111 2.18 -10.59 -7.19
N CYS A 112 1.98 -10.91 -8.46
CA CYS A 112 2.61 -11.99 -9.19
C CYS A 112 4.11 -11.73 -9.46
N PRO A 113 4.90 -12.76 -9.83
CA PRO A 113 6.27 -12.57 -10.22
C PRO A 113 6.37 -11.97 -11.62
N HIS A 114 7.26 -10.98 -11.78
CA HIS A 114 7.54 -10.30 -13.04
C HIS A 114 8.81 -10.83 -13.68
N TYR A 115 8.77 -10.92 -15.01
CA TYR A 115 9.89 -11.37 -15.84
C TYR A 115 10.13 -10.35 -16.93
N THR A 116 11.40 -10.13 -17.26
CA THR A 116 11.82 -9.25 -18.35
C THR A 116 12.95 -9.91 -19.13
N ARG A 117 13.37 -9.28 -20.23
CA ARG A 117 14.45 -9.79 -21.07
C ARG A 117 15.76 -9.84 -20.27
N PRO A 118 16.64 -10.84 -20.52
CA PRO A 118 16.51 -11.91 -21.53
C PRO A 118 15.62 -13.09 -21.10
N GLU A 119 15.13 -13.89 -22.05
CA GLU A 119 14.25 -15.06 -21.79
C GLU A 119 14.92 -16.16 -20.95
N ARG A 120 16.25 -16.26 -21.01
CA ARG A 120 17.05 -17.14 -20.18
C ARG A 120 18.13 -16.35 -19.47
N LEU A 121 18.18 -16.46 -18.15
CA LEU A 121 19.20 -15.84 -17.30
C LEU A 121 19.76 -16.90 -16.35
N GLU A 122 21.06 -17.22 -16.48
CA GLU A 122 21.76 -18.16 -15.58
C GLU A 122 21.09 -19.53 -15.43
N GLY A 123 20.52 -20.06 -16.52
CA GLY A 123 19.82 -21.34 -16.52
C GLY A 123 18.37 -21.28 -16.06
N LEU A 124 17.90 -20.12 -15.57
CA LEU A 124 16.49 -19.86 -15.29
C LEU A 124 15.79 -19.36 -16.55
N GLU A 125 14.61 -19.91 -16.84
CA GLU A 125 13.79 -19.55 -18.01
C GLU A 125 12.56 -18.75 -17.59
N VAL A 126 12.16 -17.80 -18.43
CA VAL A 126 10.84 -17.17 -18.33
C VAL A 126 9.76 -18.24 -18.56
N PRO A 127 8.71 -18.31 -17.71
CA PRO A 127 7.62 -19.25 -17.90
C PRO A 127 7.03 -19.19 -19.31
N ALA A 128 6.92 -20.34 -19.98
CA ALA A 128 6.49 -20.42 -21.38
C ALA A 128 5.14 -19.73 -21.65
N VAL A 129 4.22 -19.75 -20.68
CA VAL A 129 2.93 -19.04 -20.77
C VAL A 129 3.08 -17.53 -20.98
N LEU A 130 4.12 -16.90 -20.39
CA LEU A 130 4.40 -15.48 -20.57
C LEU A 130 4.97 -15.15 -21.96
N LEU A 131 5.50 -16.15 -22.67
CA LEU A 131 6.03 -16.02 -24.03
C LEU A 131 4.97 -16.36 -25.10
N SER A 132 3.82 -16.92 -24.70
CA SER A 132 2.78 -17.41 -25.62
C SER A 132 2.00 -16.31 -26.35
N GLY A 133 1.96 -15.09 -25.79
CA GLY A 133 1.08 -14.02 -26.26
C GLY A 133 -0.41 -14.23 -25.96
N ASN A 134 -0.79 -15.35 -25.31
CA ASN A 134 -2.18 -15.61 -24.95
C ASN A 134 -2.56 -14.83 -23.68
N HIS A 135 -3.21 -13.69 -23.86
CA HIS A 135 -3.59 -12.81 -22.75
C HIS A 135 -4.45 -13.49 -21.68
N ALA A 136 -5.34 -14.41 -22.06
CA ALA A 136 -6.20 -15.10 -21.10
C ALA A 136 -5.40 -16.08 -20.22
N GLU A 137 -4.48 -16.86 -20.82
CA GLU A 137 -3.61 -17.77 -20.08
C GLU A 137 -2.61 -17.01 -19.20
N ILE A 138 -2.09 -15.87 -19.68
CA ILE A 138 -1.20 -15.00 -18.90
C ILE A 138 -1.94 -14.43 -17.68
N GLN A 139 -3.17 -13.93 -17.86
CA GLN A 139 -3.98 -13.41 -16.75
C GLN A 139 -4.29 -14.50 -15.72
N ARG A 140 -4.72 -15.69 -16.17
CA ARG A 140 -4.95 -16.84 -15.29
C ARG A 140 -3.69 -17.24 -14.53
N TRP A 141 -2.54 -17.27 -15.20
CA TRP A 141 -1.25 -17.59 -14.58
C TRP A 141 -0.84 -16.53 -13.54
N ARG A 142 -0.98 -15.24 -13.84
CA ARG A 142 -0.65 -14.15 -12.91
C ARG A 142 -1.51 -14.22 -11.66
N LEU A 143 -2.81 -14.43 -11.80
CA LEU A 143 -3.73 -14.59 -10.68
C LEU A 143 -3.36 -15.81 -9.82
N ARG A 144 -3.10 -16.96 -10.46
CA ARG A 144 -2.66 -18.18 -9.76
C ARG A 144 -1.38 -17.95 -8.95
N GLN A 145 -0.39 -17.28 -9.52
CA GLN A 145 0.86 -16.96 -8.83
C GLN A 145 0.68 -15.94 -7.70
N SER A 146 -0.16 -14.93 -7.89
CA SER A 146 -0.54 -13.95 -6.86
C SER A 146 -1.18 -14.65 -5.64
N LEU A 147 -2.16 -15.52 -5.87
CA LEU A 147 -2.78 -16.34 -4.82
C LEU A 147 -1.77 -17.23 -4.10
N GLY A 148 -0.95 -17.97 -4.86
CA GLY A 148 0.07 -18.86 -4.31
C GLY A 148 1.11 -18.13 -3.46
N ARG A 149 1.60 -16.96 -3.92
CA ARG A 149 2.54 -16.13 -3.14
C ARG A 149 1.91 -15.57 -1.89
N THR A 150 0.65 -15.14 -1.97
CA THR A 150 -0.11 -14.68 -0.81
C THR A 150 -0.22 -15.80 0.21
N TRP A 151 -0.62 -17.00 -0.21
CA TRP A 151 -0.69 -18.18 0.65
C TRP A 151 0.67 -18.54 1.30
N LEU A 152 1.76 -18.54 0.54
CA LEU A 152 3.09 -18.91 1.05
C LEU A 152 3.69 -17.89 2.02
N ARG A 153 3.41 -16.59 1.83
CA ARG A 153 4.14 -15.50 2.52
C ARG A 153 3.30 -14.71 3.50
N ARG A 154 2.02 -14.53 3.22
CA ARG A 154 1.07 -13.70 3.98
C ARG A 154 -0.32 -14.38 4.01
N PRO A 155 -0.40 -15.64 4.51
CA PRO A 155 -1.64 -16.42 4.47
C PRO A 155 -2.82 -15.73 5.16
N GLU A 156 -2.56 -14.89 6.16
CA GLU A 156 -3.58 -14.13 6.89
C GLU A 156 -4.32 -13.10 6.03
N LEU A 157 -3.78 -12.71 4.86
CA LEU A 157 -4.50 -11.89 3.90
C LEU A 157 -5.66 -12.66 3.23
N LEU A 158 -5.52 -13.98 3.07
CA LEU A 158 -6.55 -14.83 2.48
C LEU A 158 -7.71 -15.10 3.45
N GLU A 159 -7.44 -15.09 4.76
CA GLU A 159 -8.48 -15.28 5.79
C GLU A 159 -9.56 -14.21 5.74
N ASN A 160 -9.19 -13.00 5.33
CA ASN A 160 -10.08 -11.85 5.25
C ASN A 160 -10.72 -11.66 3.86
N LEU A 161 -10.40 -12.53 2.89
CA LEU A 161 -10.86 -12.42 1.51
C LEU A 161 -11.91 -13.47 1.17
N ALA A 162 -13.05 -13.01 0.63
CA ALA A 162 -14.02 -13.88 0.00
C ALA A 162 -13.57 -14.25 -1.41
N LEU A 163 -12.75 -15.31 -1.53
CA LEU A 163 -12.26 -15.78 -2.82
C LEU A 163 -13.40 -16.24 -3.74
N THR A 164 -13.31 -15.90 -5.02
CA THR A 164 -14.21 -16.44 -6.06
C THR A 164 -13.96 -17.93 -6.28
N ASP A 165 -14.90 -18.62 -6.94
CA ASP A 165 -14.74 -20.05 -7.22
C ASP A 165 -13.54 -20.33 -8.14
N GLU A 166 -13.24 -19.42 -9.08
CA GLU A 166 -12.04 -19.49 -9.89
C GLU A 166 -10.77 -19.34 -9.04
N GLN A 167 -10.72 -18.37 -8.14
CA GLN A 167 -9.56 -18.15 -7.27
C GLN A 167 -9.31 -19.35 -6.34
N LYS A 168 -10.38 -19.95 -5.79
CA LYS A 168 -10.27 -21.18 -4.97
C LYS A 168 -9.69 -22.34 -5.78
N LEU A 169 -10.15 -22.52 -7.01
CA LEU A 169 -9.64 -23.56 -7.91
C LEU A 169 -8.15 -23.35 -8.19
N LEU A 170 -7.76 -22.12 -8.58
CA LEU A 170 -6.37 -21.77 -8.87
C LEU A 170 -5.44 -21.93 -7.67
N LEU A 171 -5.90 -21.53 -6.48
CA LEU A 171 -5.15 -21.70 -5.25
C LEU A 171 -4.97 -23.18 -4.92
N ALA A 172 -6.00 -24.01 -5.08
CA ALA A 172 -5.90 -25.46 -4.88
C ALA A 172 -4.92 -26.11 -5.88
N GLU A 173 -4.96 -25.72 -7.16
CA GLU A 173 -3.98 -26.14 -8.18
C GLU A 173 -2.55 -25.75 -7.77
N PHE A 174 -2.36 -24.56 -7.19
CA PHE A 174 -1.05 -24.11 -6.69
C PHE A 174 -0.57 -24.92 -5.49
N GLN A 175 -1.43 -25.17 -4.51
CA GLN A 175 -1.10 -25.94 -3.30
C GLN A 175 -0.73 -27.40 -3.61
N GLN A 176 -1.34 -28.01 -4.62
CA GLN A 176 -1.00 -29.36 -5.06
C GLN A 176 0.41 -29.46 -5.65
N GLU A 177 0.85 -28.43 -6.38
CA GLU A 177 2.20 -28.37 -6.96
C GLU A 177 3.26 -27.98 -5.92
N HIS A 178 2.85 -27.31 -4.83
CA HIS A 178 3.72 -26.80 -3.78
C HIS A 178 3.26 -27.26 -2.38
N PRO A 179 3.40 -28.56 -2.05
CA PRO A 179 3.13 -29.03 -0.70
C PRO A 179 4.11 -28.37 0.29
N VAL A 180 3.55 -27.78 1.35
CA VAL A 180 4.31 -27.17 2.47
C VAL A 180 4.66 -28.23 3.50
#